data_AF-A0A0D7WW43-F1
#
_entry.id   AF-A0A0D7WW43-F1
#
_cell.length_a   1.000
_cell.length_b   1.000
_cell.length_c   1.000
_cell.angle_alpha   90.00
_cell.angle_beta   90.00
_cell.angle_gamma   90.00
#
_symmetry.space_group_name_H-M   'P 1'
#
loop_
_entity.id
_entity.type
_entity.pdbx_description
1 polymer ?
#
loop_
_entity_poly.entity_id
_entity_poly.type
_entity_poly.pdbx_seq_one_letter_code
_entity_poly.pdbx_strand_id
1 'polypeptide(L)'
;MNYFTIKAIEKEKLFVRNVRKAKQGMKISTGKGKMNFIESITNKYVYFKTEKSREAIRVPREKIRQAIEYLLYRRMVTREKLGEIYKYNSFLMGLLRHMFIHMSDLAWIKRSLGKSKILRLVLRGTRFFFAGAEKSAGDLATIKQHGGRFVLFSFWNLRCDKNETWKYHIKRLGLKVLLDSGEYSMYRLRKRIEAAQTKMLGLKEGTNNWVKQADELLKMEMKKENPVRIEDYAKFILKHKSVLYDAFNLDRTGDPEESMFNLNYLYRRGIKAIPIWHPQSPIEALEALIKDDRDFDVIAIGGLLSLKHEDRYKVVNSIMKNYGEHQCFHLLGCSSPLIFKGDTFQCDSTGPLMGRRYKTIITENGHIKMDKTMDQKWTKEKCFAYNIKRLSSLEDFHPSEQLEFLIPPSFSTETLTLF
;
A
#
# COMPACT_ATOMS: atom_id res chain seq x y z
N MET A 1 11.72 -18.77 -5.04
CA MET A 1 12.12 -17.40 -5.41
C MET A 1 10.88 -16.50 -5.35
N ASN A 2 10.96 -15.29 -4.78
CA ASN A 2 9.76 -14.45 -4.65
C ASN A 2 9.45 -13.70 -5.97
N TYR A 3 8.22 -13.18 -6.10
CA TYR A 3 7.77 -12.46 -7.30
C TYR A 3 8.67 -11.28 -7.70
N PHE A 4 9.12 -10.49 -6.73
CA PHE A 4 9.93 -9.30 -6.97
C PHE A 4 11.35 -9.65 -7.43
N THR A 5 11.93 -10.74 -6.93
CA THR A 5 13.21 -11.26 -7.43
C THR A 5 13.11 -11.68 -8.90
N ILE A 6 12.02 -12.34 -9.30
CA ILE A 6 11.80 -12.74 -10.70
C ILE A 6 11.70 -11.50 -11.59
N LYS A 7 10.87 -10.52 -11.21
CA LYS A 7 10.73 -9.25 -11.92
C LYS A 7 12.03 -8.45 -11.98
N ALA A 8 12.84 -8.49 -10.92
CA ALA A 8 14.15 -7.86 -10.91
C ALA A 8 15.11 -8.48 -11.94
N ILE A 9 15.11 -9.81 -12.08
CA ILE A 9 15.89 -10.51 -13.09
C ILE A 9 15.39 -10.14 -14.51
N GLU A 10 14.08 -10.11 -14.74
CA GLU A 10 13.50 -9.73 -16.03
C GLU A 10 13.90 -8.32 -16.45
N LYS A 11 13.75 -7.33 -15.55
CA LYS A 11 14.12 -5.94 -15.81
C LYS A 11 15.62 -5.78 -16.04
N GLU A 12 16.46 -6.46 -15.26
CA GLU A 12 17.91 -6.45 -15.43
C GLU A 12 18.33 -7.05 -16.78
N LYS A 13 17.74 -8.18 -17.19
CA LYS A 13 18.00 -8.78 -18.52
C LYS A 13 17.61 -7.85 -19.65
N LEU A 14 16.46 -7.16 -19.55
CA LEU A 14 16.02 -6.18 -20.54
C LEU A 14 17.03 -5.04 -20.67
N PHE A 15 17.53 -4.52 -19.55
CA PHE A 15 18.58 -3.51 -19.52
C PHE A 15 19.86 -4.01 -20.23
N VAL A 16 20.36 -5.20 -19.88
CA VAL A 16 21.56 -5.78 -20.51
C VAL A 16 21.39 -5.93 -22.02
N ARG A 17 20.22 -6.40 -22.47
CA ARG A 17 19.90 -6.53 -23.89
C ARG A 17 19.96 -5.17 -24.61
N ASN A 18 19.43 -4.12 -23.99
CA ASN A 18 19.42 -2.79 -24.59
C ASN A 18 20.82 -2.16 -24.62
N VAL A 19 21.63 -2.35 -23.58
CA VAL A 19 23.04 -1.91 -23.58
C VAL A 19 23.82 -2.59 -24.70
N ARG A 20 23.68 -3.91 -24.88
CA ARG A 20 24.38 -4.66 -25.94
C ARG A 20 23.98 -4.23 -27.35
N LYS A 21 22.75 -3.73 -27.53
CA LYS A 21 22.28 -3.19 -28.82
C LYS A 21 22.81 -1.76 -29.09
N ALA A 22 23.17 -1.01 -28.05
CA ALA A 22 23.69 0.34 -28.20
C ALA A 22 25.14 0.33 -28.70
N LYS A 23 25.36 0.69 -29.97
CA LYS A 23 26.68 0.65 -30.63
C LYS A 23 27.74 1.55 -29.99
N GLN A 24 27.35 2.64 -29.31
CA GLN A 24 28.27 3.67 -28.79
C GLN A 24 28.42 3.65 -27.25
N GLY A 25 28.10 2.52 -26.61
CA GLY A 25 27.98 2.45 -25.15
C GLY A 25 26.74 3.20 -24.64
N MET A 26 26.37 2.95 -23.38
CA MET A 26 25.18 3.58 -22.79
C MET A 26 25.58 4.66 -21.78
N LYS A 27 25.02 5.86 -21.95
CA LYS A 27 25.19 6.97 -21.03
C LYS A 27 24.02 7.03 -20.05
N ILE A 28 24.29 7.12 -18.75
CA ILE A 28 23.28 7.28 -17.71
C ILE A 28 23.63 8.48 -16.82
N SER A 29 22.62 9.27 -16.45
CA SER A 29 22.80 10.40 -15.53
C SER A 29 22.38 10.02 -14.11
N THR A 30 23.20 10.39 -13.13
CA THR A 30 22.83 10.28 -11.71
C THR A 30 21.66 11.22 -11.36
N GLY A 31 21.11 11.09 -10.15
CA GLY A 31 20.09 12.02 -9.65
C GLY A 31 20.53 13.49 -9.57
N LYS A 32 21.84 13.77 -9.57
CA LYS A 32 22.41 15.13 -9.62
C LYS A 32 22.89 15.53 -11.03
N GLY A 33 22.55 14.76 -12.07
CA GLY A 33 22.92 15.06 -13.46
C GLY A 33 24.34 14.66 -13.87
N LYS A 34 25.19 14.16 -12.97
CA LYS A 34 26.52 13.65 -13.34
C LYS A 34 26.43 12.42 -14.23
N MET A 35 27.24 12.37 -15.29
CA MET A 35 27.22 11.28 -16.26
C MET A 35 28.06 10.08 -15.82
N ASN A 36 27.52 8.89 -16.08
CA ASN A 36 28.25 7.64 -16.06
C ASN A 36 28.11 6.97 -17.44
N PHE A 37 29.15 6.25 -17.83
CA PHE A 37 29.28 5.56 -19.10
C PHE A 37 29.38 4.07 -18.82
N ILE A 38 28.43 3.27 -19.31
CA ILE A 38 28.50 1.82 -19.23
C ILE A 38 29.50 1.35 -20.29
N GLU A 39 30.61 0.78 -19.84
CA GLU A 39 31.71 0.35 -20.71
C GLU A 39 31.52 -1.10 -21.18
N SER A 40 31.19 -2.01 -20.26
CA SER A 40 30.92 -3.40 -20.60
C SER A 40 30.03 -4.09 -19.56
N ILE A 41 29.39 -5.18 -19.97
CA ILE A 41 28.57 -6.02 -19.08
C ILE A 41 28.96 -7.48 -19.28
N THR A 42 29.40 -8.11 -18.18
CA THR A 42 29.71 -9.54 -18.13
C THR A 42 28.56 -10.34 -17.48
N ASN A 43 28.76 -11.64 -17.29
CA ASN A 43 27.80 -12.46 -16.56
C ASN A 43 27.68 -12.09 -15.08
N LYS A 44 28.73 -11.47 -14.49
CA LYS A 44 28.78 -11.15 -13.05
C LYS A 44 28.72 -9.66 -12.75
N TYR A 45 29.23 -8.81 -13.64
CA TYR A 45 29.46 -7.38 -13.36
C TYR A 45 28.96 -6.47 -14.48
N VAL A 46 28.55 -5.27 -14.08
CA VAL A 46 28.44 -4.09 -14.95
C VAL A 46 29.65 -3.20 -14.67
N TYR A 47 30.40 -2.86 -15.70
CA TYR A 47 31.54 -1.94 -15.64
C TYR A 47 31.11 -0.57 -16.13
N PHE A 48 31.42 0.47 -15.36
CA PHE A 48 31.11 1.84 -15.72
C PHE A 48 32.24 2.80 -15.38
N LYS A 49 32.33 3.90 -16.12
CA LYS A 49 33.19 5.05 -15.82
C LYS A 49 32.32 6.24 -15.43
N THR A 50 32.75 6.98 -14.43
CA THR A 50 32.26 8.34 -14.16
C THR A 50 32.99 9.32 -15.07
N GLU A 51 32.47 10.54 -15.23
CA GLU A 51 33.18 11.64 -15.93
C GLU A 51 34.63 11.86 -15.44
N LYS A 52 34.91 11.58 -14.16
CA LYS A 52 36.21 11.87 -13.52
C LYS A 52 37.12 10.66 -13.38
N SER A 53 36.59 9.44 -13.54
CA SER A 53 37.36 8.22 -13.28
C SER A 53 38.09 7.78 -14.55
N ARG A 54 39.41 7.60 -14.43
CA ARG A 54 40.23 7.01 -15.51
C ARG A 54 39.93 5.52 -15.69
N GLU A 55 39.73 4.82 -14.57
CA GLU A 55 39.49 3.38 -14.54
C GLU A 55 38.01 3.02 -14.44
N ALA A 56 37.70 1.81 -14.91
CA ALA A 56 36.36 1.23 -14.85
C ALA A 56 36.02 0.76 -13.44
N ILE A 57 34.88 1.22 -12.92
CA ILE A 57 34.31 0.76 -11.65
C ILE A 57 33.38 -0.42 -11.95
N ARG A 58 33.46 -1.49 -11.15
CA ARG A 58 32.60 -2.66 -11.28
C ARG A 58 31.47 -2.68 -10.25
N VAL A 59 30.27 -3.06 -10.69
CA VAL A 59 29.10 -3.32 -9.84
C VAL A 59 28.62 -4.74 -10.06
N PRO A 60 28.52 -5.59 -9.02
CA PRO A 60 27.94 -6.91 -9.16
C PRO A 60 26.49 -6.82 -9.65
N ARG A 61 26.13 -7.64 -10.65
CA ARG A 61 24.76 -7.71 -11.18
C ARG A 61 23.76 -8.15 -10.12
N GLU A 62 24.20 -8.94 -9.15
CA GLU A 62 23.38 -9.30 -7.99
C GLU A 62 22.95 -8.08 -7.18
N LYS A 63 23.84 -7.10 -6.96
CA LYS A 63 23.52 -5.86 -6.25
C LYS A 63 22.55 -4.98 -7.03
N ILE A 64 22.65 -4.98 -8.36
CA ILE A 64 21.67 -4.33 -9.23
C ILE A 64 20.30 -5.01 -9.07
N ARG A 65 20.24 -6.34 -9.11
CA ARG A 65 19.00 -7.08 -8.89
C ARG A 65 18.39 -6.83 -7.51
N GLN A 66 19.21 -6.79 -6.44
CA GLN A 66 18.75 -6.44 -5.10
C GLN A 66 18.15 -5.02 -5.04
N ALA A 67 18.77 -4.05 -5.73
CA ALA A 67 18.25 -2.69 -5.82
C ALA A 67 16.93 -2.61 -6.60
N ILE A 68 16.81 -3.33 -7.71
CA ILE A 68 15.56 -3.43 -8.47
C ILE A 68 14.47 -4.12 -7.64
N GLU A 69 14.79 -5.23 -6.99
CA GLU A 69 13.87 -5.95 -6.12
C GLU A 69 13.36 -5.05 -4.99
N TYR A 70 14.25 -4.29 -4.34
CA TYR A 70 13.87 -3.31 -3.31
C TYR A 70 12.92 -2.26 -3.87
N LEU A 71 13.24 -1.66 -5.03
CA LEU A 71 12.38 -0.66 -5.65
C LEU A 71 11.00 -1.24 -6.01
N LEU A 72 10.92 -2.44 -6.57
CA LEU A 72 9.65 -3.09 -6.87
C LEU A 72 8.88 -3.44 -5.59
N TYR A 73 9.58 -3.91 -4.55
CA TYR A 73 8.98 -4.29 -3.28
C TYR A 73 8.49 -3.09 -2.47
N ARG A 74 9.25 -2.00 -2.36
CA ARG A 74 8.86 -0.81 -1.58
C ARG A 74 8.16 0.26 -2.43
N ARG A 75 8.20 0.14 -3.76
CA ARG A 75 7.72 1.11 -4.76
C ARG A 75 8.40 2.48 -4.74
N MET A 76 9.32 2.69 -3.81
CA MET A 76 10.16 3.87 -3.77
C MET A 76 11.53 3.51 -3.23
N VAL A 77 12.54 4.28 -3.62
CA VAL A 77 13.89 4.16 -3.07
C VAL A 77 14.58 5.52 -3.00
N THR A 78 15.36 5.72 -1.94
CA THR A 78 16.25 6.88 -1.77
C THR A 78 17.70 6.47 -1.99
N ARG A 79 18.58 7.46 -2.14
CA ARG A 79 20.03 7.18 -2.27
C ARG A 79 20.59 6.52 -1.01
N GLU A 80 20.12 6.91 0.17
CA GLU A 80 20.54 6.33 1.45
C GLU A 80 20.22 4.83 1.49
N LYS A 81 19.00 4.46 1.11
CA LYS A 81 18.57 3.05 1.00
C LYS A 81 19.38 2.24 0.01
N LEU A 82 19.77 2.84 -1.12
CA LEU A 82 20.70 2.18 -2.04
C LEU A 82 22.12 2.02 -1.46
N GLY A 83 22.52 2.89 -0.53
CA GLY A 83 23.79 2.79 0.20
C GLY A 83 23.86 1.56 1.09
N GLU A 84 22.73 1.16 1.68
CA GLU A 84 22.60 -0.09 2.45
C GLU A 84 22.84 -1.34 1.57
N ILE A 85 22.57 -1.24 0.25
CA ILE A 85 22.75 -2.34 -0.72
C ILE A 85 24.18 -2.35 -1.28
N TYR A 86 24.69 -1.19 -1.69
CA TYR A 86 26.01 -1.06 -2.30
C TYR A 86 26.58 0.37 -2.23
N LYS A 87 27.90 0.49 -2.04
CA LYS A 87 28.59 1.77 -1.84
C LYS A 87 28.46 2.77 -3.01
N TYR A 88 28.34 2.31 -4.25
CA TYR A 88 28.13 3.16 -5.43
C TYR A 88 26.64 3.50 -5.64
N ASN A 89 25.97 3.97 -4.58
CA ASN A 89 24.53 4.23 -4.54
C ASN A 89 24.05 5.30 -5.55
N SER A 90 24.89 6.28 -5.89
CA SER A 90 24.56 7.33 -6.86
C SER A 90 24.51 6.79 -8.29
N PHE A 91 25.38 5.81 -8.60
CA PHE A 91 25.30 5.04 -9.84
C PHE A 91 24.04 4.17 -9.86
N LEU A 92 23.75 3.42 -8.78
CA LEU A 92 22.54 2.61 -8.70
C LEU A 92 21.26 3.46 -8.90
N MET A 93 21.20 4.64 -8.31
CA MET A 93 20.08 5.57 -8.51
C MET A 93 19.95 5.99 -9.98
N GLY A 94 21.06 6.36 -10.63
CA GLY A 94 21.06 6.71 -12.06
C GLY A 94 20.67 5.54 -12.96
N LEU A 95 21.13 4.34 -12.62
CA LEU A 95 20.80 3.11 -13.34
C LEU A 95 19.30 2.78 -13.23
N LEU A 96 18.74 2.78 -12.01
CA LEU A 96 17.32 2.55 -11.80
C LEU A 96 16.46 3.63 -12.48
N ARG A 97 16.88 4.89 -12.40
CA ARG A 97 16.23 5.99 -13.13
C ARG A 97 16.21 5.71 -14.63
N HIS A 98 17.32 5.24 -15.21
CA HIS A 98 17.35 4.90 -16.63
C HIS A 98 16.39 3.75 -16.97
N MET A 99 16.42 2.67 -16.18
CA MET A 99 15.58 1.50 -16.41
C MET A 99 14.08 1.79 -16.27
N PHE A 100 13.69 2.57 -15.26
CA PHE A 100 12.29 2.76 -14.90
C PHE A 100 11.68 4.06 -15.42
N ILE A 101 12.47 5.10 -15.72
CA ILE A 101 11.96 6.33 -16.34
C ILE A 101 12.22 6.28 -17.84
N HIS A 102 13.49 6.26 -18.24
CA HIS A 102 13.86 6.48 -19.64
C HIS A 102 13.52 5.32 -20.56
N MET A 103 13.60 4.07 -20.07
CA MET A 103 13.31 2.89 -20.87
C MET A 103 11.84 2.44 -20.80
N SER A 104 11.08 2.83 -19.78
CA SER A 104 9.75 2.24 -19.54
C SER A 104 8.66 3.19 -19.03
N ASP A 105 8.98 4.44 -18.68
CA ASP A 105 8.03 5.43 -18.15
C ASP A 105 7.18 4.93 -16.95
N LEU A 106 7.78 4.05 -16.13
CA LEU A 106 7.16 3.42 -14.96
C LEU A 106 7.48 4.14 -13.64
N ALA A 107 8.22 5.23 -13.66
CA ALA A 107 8.63 5.94 -12.45
C ALA A 107 8.79 7.45 -12.65
N TRP A 108 8.81 8.19 -11.55
CA TRP A 108 9.18 9.60 -11.51
C TRP A 108 10.19 9.86 -10.38
N ILE A 109 10.76 11.06 -10.37
CA ILE A 109 11.57 11.55 -9.26
C ILE A 109 10.72 12.50 -8.42
N LYS A 110 10.62 12.24 -7.12
CA LYS A 110 10.09 13.18 -6.14
C LYS A 110 11.24 13.81 -5.36
N ARG A 111 11.04 15.04 -4.91
CA ARG A 111 11.97 15.74 -4.01
C ARG A 111 11.22 16.14 -2.75
N SER A 112 11.65 15.67 -1.58
CA SER A 112 10.97 16.02 -0.33
C SER A 112 11.12 17.52 0.00
N LEU A 113 10.16 18.05 0.76
CA LEU A 113 10.14 19.45 1.20
C LEU A 113 10.91 19.69 2.51
N GLY A 114 11.39 18.63 3.18
CA GLY A 114 12.22 18.74 4.38
C GLY A 114 13.58 19.38 4.11
N LYS A 115 14.30 19.70 5.19
CA LYS A 115 15.61 20.41 5.13
C LYS A 115 16.63 19.70 4.24
N SER A 116 16.61 18.37 4.23
CA SER A 116 17.54 17.52 3.49
C SER A 116 17.23 17.40 1.98
N LYS A 117 16.03 17.85 1.53
CA LYS A 117 15.57 17.80 0.12
C LYS A 117 15.90 16.47 -0.57
N ILE A 118 15.49 15.36 0.05
CA ILE A 118 15.86 14.00 -0.38
C ILE A 118 15.23 13.68 -1.74
N LEU A 119 16.03 13.09 -2.63
CA LEU A 119 15.58 12.58 -3.92
C LEU A 119 15.06 11.14 -3.77
N ARG A 120 13.84 10.92 -4.24
CA ARG A 120 13.16 9.63 -4.21
C ARG A 120 12.83 9.20 -5.64
N LEU A 121 13.24 7.99 -6.03
CA LEU A 121 12.73 7.35 -7.24
C LEU A 121 11.50 6.54 -6.85
N VAL A 122 10.36 6.83 -7.48
CA VAL A 122 9.05 6.30 -7.09
C VAL A 122 8.37 5.71 -8.31
N LEU A 123 7.86 4.47 -8.19
CA LEU A 123 7.12 3.80 -9.25
C LEU A 123 5.71 4.41 -9.40
N ARG A 124 5.26 4.56 -10.65
CA ARG A 124 3.89 4.96 -11.00
C ARG A 124 2.90 3.83 -10.73
N GLY A 125 1.65 4.18 -10.44
CA GLY A 125 0.58 3.24 -10.13
C GLY A 125 0.35 3.04 -8.64
N THR A 126 -0.80 2.47 -8.33
CA THR A 126 -1.31 2.32 -6.97
C THR A 126 -1.12 0.90 -6.47
N ARG A 127 -0.38 0.70 -5.38
CA ARG A 127 -0.41 -0.59 -4.68
C ARG A 127 -1.64 -0.69 -3.80
N PHE A 128 -2.43 -1.73 -4.03
CA PHE A 128 -3.62 -2.01 -3.24
C PHE A 128 -3.37 -3.03 -2.13
N PHE A 129 -3.90 -2.76 -0.94
CA PHE A 129 -3.90 -3.65 0.23
C PHE A 129 -5.32 -4.15 0.49
N PHE A 130 -5.52 -5.46 0.39
CA PHE A 130 -6.84 -6.08 0.57
C PHE A 130 -7.19 -6.20 2.06
N ALA A 131 -8.22 -5.47 2.51
CA ALA A 131 -8.66 -5.47 3.90
C ALA A 131 -9.85 -6.41 4.16
N GLY A 132 -10.02 -6.82 5.43
CA GLY A 132 -11.20 -7.57 5.89
C GLY A 132 -11.16 -9.08 5.65
N ALA A 133 -9.99 -9.64 5.31
CA ALA A 133 -9.78 -11.07 5.09
C ALA A 133 -9.03 -11.76 6.25
N GLU A 134 -8.86 -11.11 7.41
CA GLU A 134 -7.98 -11.58 8.50
C GLU A 134 -8.40 -12.94 9.06
N LYS A 135 -9.70 -13.23 9.02
CA LYS A 135 -10.31 -14.45 9.58
C LYS A 135 -10.72 -15.48 8.53
N SER A 136 -10.47 -15.22 7.24
CA SER A 136 -10.96 -16.04 6.14
C SER A 136 -9.81 -16.58 5.31
N ALA A 137 -9.39 -17.82 5.61
CA ALA A 137 -8.34 -18.50 4.87
C ALA A 137 -8.68 -18.65 3.37
N GLY A 138 -9.97 -18.85 3.06
CA GLY A 138 -10.47 -18.92 1.69
C GLY A 138 -10.29 -17.59 0.95
N ASP A 139 -10.68 -16.46 1.56
CA ASP A 139 -10.51 -15.15 0.91
C ASP A 139 -9.03 -14.80 0.70
N LEU A 140 -8.15 -15.14 1.65
CA LEU A 140 -6.70 -14.97 1.47
C LEU A 140 -6.15 -15.80 0.30
N ALA A 141 -6.64 -17.03 0.13
CA ALA A 141 -6.26 -17.89 -0.99
C ALA A 141 -6.73 -17.28 -2.33
N THR A 142 -7.98 -16.80 -2.40
CA THR A 142 -8.51 -16.10 -3.57
C THR A 142 -7.72 -14.83 -3.89
N ILE A 143 -7.38 -14.02 -2.87
CA ILE A 143 -6.52 -12.84 -3.03
C ILE A 143 -5.21 -13.24 -3.71
N LYS A 144 -4.53 -14.26 -3.18
CA LYS A 144 -3.26 -14.75 -3.73
C LYS A 144 -3.42 -15.28 -5.17
N GLN A 145 -4.46 -16.06 -5.43
CA GLN A 145 -4.74 -16.68 -6.73
C GLN A 145 -4.93 -15.63 -7.83
N HIS A 146 -5.60 -14.52 -7.52
CA HIS A 146 -5.90 -13.46 -8.48
C HIS A 146 -4.90 -12.29 -8.45
N GLY A 147 -3.66 -12.56 -8.00
CA GLY A 147 -2.54 -11.63 -8.13
C GLY A 147 -2.33 -10.67 -6.97
N GLY A 148 -3.17 -10.73 -5.93
CA GLY A 148 -2.99 -9.97 -4.70
C GLY A 148 -1.74 -10.42 -3.94
N ARG A 149 -0.96 -9.44 -3.46
CA ARG A 149 0.31 -9.67 -2.74
C ARG A 149 0.32 -9.09 -1.34
N PHE A 150 -0.50 -8.08 -1.10
CA PHE A 150 -0.53 -7.30 0.13
C PHE A 150 -1.94 -7.28 0.72
N VAL A 151 -2.04 -7.46 2.03
CA VAL A 151 -3.30 -7.41 2.77
C VAL A 151 -3.18 -6.40 3.89
N LEU A 152 -4.30 -5.80 4.28
CA LEU A 152 -4.37 -4.94 5.45
C LEU A 152 -5.13 -5.65 6.56
N PHE A 153 -4.47 -5.84 7.70
CA PHE A 153 -5.07 -6.46 8.89
C PHE A 153 -5.16 -5.43 10.00
N SER A 154 -6.26 -5.44 10.76
CA SER A 154 -6.41 -4.55 11.92
C SER A 154 -5.90 -5.21 13.20
N PHE A 155 -5.02 -4.53 13.95
CA PHE A 155 -4.57 -4.98 15.27
C PHE A 155 -5.73 -5.23 16.22
N TRP A 156 -6.79 -4.43 16.12
CA TRP A 156 -8.06 -4.63 16.84
C TRP A 156 -8.57 -6.07 16.73
N ASN A 157 -8.52 -6.64 15.53
CA ASN A 157 -8.98 -8.00 15.26
C ASN A 157 -7.94 -9.05 15.66
N LEU A 158 -6.66 -8.79 15.39
CA LEU A 158 -5.58 -9.76 15.59
C LEU A 158 -5.21 -9.97 17.06
N ARG A 159 -5.35 -8.95 17.91
CA ARG A 159 -4.99 -9.05 19.34
C ARG A 159 -5.81 -10.09 20.11
N CYS A 160 -6.95 -10.50 19.57
CA CYS A 160 -7.80 -11.54 20.14
C CYS A 160 -7.49 -12.95 19.58
N ASP A 161 -6.68 -13.07 18.53
CA ASP A 161 -6.29 -14.38 17.96
C ASP A 161 -5.09 -14.96 18.72
N LYS A 162 -5.39 -15.73 19.78
CA LYS A 162 -4.38 -16.38 20.62
C LYS A 162 -3.55 -17.43 19.88
N ASN A 163 -4.10 -18.02 18.81
CA ASN A 163 -3.47 -19.14 18.09
C ASN A 163 -2.60 -18.66 16.91
N GLU A 164 -2.59 -17.36 16.61
CA GLU A 164 -1.86 -16.77 15.48
C GLU A 164 -2.17 -17.44 14.13
N THR A 165 -3.39 -17.96 13.94
CA THR A 165 -3.80 -18.68 12.73
C THR A 165 -3.60 -17.82 11.48
N TRP A 166 -3.84 -16.51 11.60
CA TRP A 166 -3.59 -15.54 10.53
C TRP A 166 -2.14 -15.62 9.99
N LYS A 167 -1.14 -15.76 10.88
CA LYS A 167 0.29 -15.75 10.54
C LYS A 167 0.68 -16.97 9.73
N TYR A 168 0.11 -18.14 10.06
CA TYR A 168 0.29 -19.36 9.29
C TYR A 168 -0.16 -19.16 7.84
N HIS A 169 -1.38 -18.64 7.62
CA HIS A 169 -1.91 -18.42 6.27
C HIS A 169 -1.10 -17.39 5.47
N ILE A 170 -0.68 -16.29 6.12
CA ILE A 170 0.16 -15.27 5.47
C ILE A 170 1.48 -15.85 4.98
N LYS A 171 2.17 -16.63 5.81
CA LYS A 171 3.43 -17.29 5.43
C LYS A 171 3.20 -18.31 4.32
N ARG A 172 2.21 -19.19 4.46
CA ARG A 172 1.88 -20.24 3.48
C ARG A 172 1.60 -19.65 2.09
N LEU A 173 0.86 -18.54 2.02
CA LEU A 173 0.49 -17.90 0.76
C LEU A 173 1.55 -16.92 0.24
N GLY A 174 2.58 -16.63 1.04
CA GLY A 174 3.60 -15.63 0.72
C GLY A 174 3.02 -14.22 0.58
N LEU A 175 1.98 -13.90 1.35
CA LEU A 175 1.38 -12.57 1.43
C LEU A 175 2.19 -11.69 2.39
N LYS A 176 1.97 -10.37 2.32
CA LYS A 176 2.57 -9.39 3.23
C LYS A 176 1.50 -8.52 3.87
N VAL A 177 1.66 -8.23 5.17
CA VAL A 177 0.63 -7.56 5.97
C VAL A 177 1.01 -6.12 6.24
N LEU A 178 0.17 -5.18 5.83
CA LEU A 178 0.16 -3.82 6.40
C LEU A 178 -0.74 -3.84 7.64
N LEU A 179 -0.19 -3.41 8.78
CA LEU A 179 -0.94 -3.44 10.04
C LEU A 179 -1.60 -2.09 10.31
N ASP A 180 -2.92 -2.10 10.35
CA ASP A 180 -3.73 -1.01 10.89
C ASP A 180 -3.74 -1.04 12.42
N SER A 181 -3.74 0.15 13.03
CA SER A 181 -3.70 0.35 14.48
C SER A 181 -5.00 -0.11 15.16
N GLY A 182 -6.10 -0.03 14.42
CA GLY A 182 -7.43 -0.36 14.91
C GLY A 182 -8.09 0.74 15.74
N GLU A 183 -7.52 1.95 15.80
CA GLU A 183 -8.17 3.08 16.49
C GLU A 183 -9.54 3.37 15.90
N TYR A 184 -9.67 3.39 14.57
CA TYR A 184 -10.94 3.71 13.93
C TYR A 184 -12.05 2.71 14.32
N SER A 185 -11.68 1.47 14.63
CA SER A 185 -12.63 0.46 15.14
C SER A 185 -13.08 0.79 16.56
N MET A 186 -12.18 1.34 17.40
CA MET A 186 -12.52 1.88 18.71
C MET A 186 -13.38 3.15 18.62
N TYR A 187 -13.05 4.07 17.72
CA TYR A 187 -13.84 5.28 17.48
C TYR A 187 -15.29 4.91 17.09
N ARG A 188 -15.47 3.97 16.15
CA ARG A 188 -16.81 3.48 15.76
C ARG A 188 -17.54 2.80 16.92
N LEU A 189 -16.83 2.04 17.76
CA LEU A 189 -17.43 1.42 18.95
C LEU A 189 -17.97 2.48 19.91
N ARG A 190 -17.19 3.54 20.20
CA ARG A 190 -17.63 4.66 21.04
C ARG A 190 -18.88 5.35 20.48
N LYS A 191 -18.90 5.65 19.18
CA LYS A 191 -20.07 6.25 18.52
C LYS A 191 -21.31 5.37 18.55
N ARG A 192 -21.15 4.05 18.45
CA ARG A 192 -22.28 3.11 18.58
C ARG A 192 -22.82 3.04 20.01
N ILE A 193 -21.95 3.10 21.02
CA ILE A 193 -22.34 3.16 22.43
C ILE A 193 -23.14 4.44 22.68
N GLU A 194 -22.64 5.60 22.26
CA GLU A 194 -23.33 6.89 22.37
C GLU A 194 -24.73 6.82 21.72
N ALA A 195 -24.82 6.33 20.49
CA ALA A 195 -26.10 6.20 19.77
C ALA A 195 -27.07 5.21 20.45
N ALA A 196 -26.56 4.09 20.98
CA ALA A 196 -27.37 3.11 21.69
C ALA A 196 -27.91 3.66 23.01
N GLN A 197 -27.09 4.43 23.75
CA GLN A 197 -27.52 5.12 24.97
C GLN A 197 -28.62 6.14 24.68
N THR A 198 -28.46 6.98 23.66
CA THR A 198 -29.51 7.93 23.23
C THR A 198 -30.79 7.21 22.84
N LYS A 199 -30.70 6.09 22.10
CA LYS A 199 -31.86 5.30 21.69
C LYS A 199 -32.57 4.66 22.89
N MET A 200 -31.82 4.19 23.89
CA MET A 200 -32.37 3.61 25.13
C MET A 200 -33.25 4.60 25.90
N LEU A 201 -32.89 5.88 25.95
CA LEU A 201 -33.67 6.93 26.63
C LEU A 201 -35.07 7.10 26.04
N GLY A 202 -35.27 6.78 24.75
CA GLY A 202 -36.57 6.82 24.08
C GLY A 202 -37.40 5.54 24.21
N LEU A 203 -36.87 4.49 24.85
CA LEU A 203 -37.56 3.21 25.02
C LEU A 203 -38.16 3.09 26.41
N LYS A 204 -39.39 2.56 26.50
CA LYS A 204 -40.00 2.22 27.80
C LYS A 204 -39.24 1.07 28.45
N GLU A 205 -38.75 1.29 29.66
CA GLU A 205 -38.05 0.29 30.47
C GLU A 205 -38.91 -0.98 30.66
N GLY A 206 -38.24 -2.13 30.71
CA GLY A 206 -38.89 -3.44 30.84
C GLY A 206 -39.51 -4.00 29.55
N THR A 207 -39.54 -3.25 28.44
CA THR A 207 -39.99 -3.79 27.15
C THR A 207 -38.93 -4.69 26.50
N ASN A 208 -39.36 -5.65 25.68
CA ASN A 208 -38.45 -6.53 24.94
C ASN A 208 -37.39 -5.78 24.10
N ASN A 209 -37.77 -4.63 23.54
CA ASN A 209 -36.85 -3.79 22.76
C ASN A 209 -35.81 -3.12 23.66
N TRP A 210 -36.21 -2.69 24.86
CA TRP A 210 -35.30 -2.13 25.86
C TRP A 210 -34.29 -3.20 26.32
N VAL A 211 -34.75 -4.40 26.67
CA VAL A 211 -33.87 -5.50 27.12
C VAL A 211 -32.85 -5.87 26.04
N LYS A 212 -33.29 -6.04 24.78
CA LYS A 212 -32.37 -6.32 23.65
C LYS A 212 -31.32 -5.23 23.46
N GLN A 213 -31.72 -3.97 23.62
CA GLN A 213 -30.81 -2.84 23.44
C GLN A 213 -29.82 -2.70 24.62
N ALA A 214 -30.26 -2.99 25.85
CA ALA A 214 -29.43 -3.06 27.04
C ALA A 214 -28.36 -4.17 26.92
N ASP A 215 -28.74 -5.37 26.47
CA ASP A 215 -27.82 -6.48 26.23
C ASP A 215 -26.75 -6.13 25.17
N GLU A 216 -27.15 -5.45 24.09
CA GLU A 216 -26.20 -5.01 23.07
C GLU A 216 -25.24 -3.95 23.63
N LEU A 217 -25.75 -2.99 24.41
CA LEU A 217 -24.96 -1.96 25.05
C LEU A 217 -23.92 -2.56 26.00
N LEU A 218 -24.32 -3.49 26.87
CA LEU A 218 -23.42 -4.19 27.79
C LEU A 218 -22.30 -4.93 27.03
N LYS A 219 -22.64 -5.64 25.95
CA LYS A 219 -21.62 -6.30 25.08
C LYS A 219 -20.66 -5.30 24.44
N MET A 220 -21.12 -4.10 24.11
CA MET A 220 -20.26 -3.04 23.54
C MET A 220 -19.38 -2.40 24.60
N GLU A 221 -19.90 -2.16 25.80
CA GLU A 221 -19.16 -1.61 26.94
C GLU A 221 -18.05 -2.56 27.40
N MET A 222 -18.32 -3.87 27.52
CA MET A 222 -17.28 -4.87 27.80
C MET A 222 -16.14 -4.84 26.76
N LYS A 223 -16.43 -4.57 25.48
CA LYS A 223 -15.39 -4.42 24.46
C LYS A 223 -14.60 -3.13 24.61
N LYS A 224 -15.23 -2.06 25.12
CA LYS A 224 -14.61 -0.76 25.38
C LYS A 224 -13.61 -0.83 26.54
N GLU A 225 -13.85 -1.68 27.54
CA GLU A 225 -12.97 -1.90 28.70
C GLU A 225 -11.60 -2.49 28.34
N ASN A 226 -11.45 -3.06 27.14
CA ASN A 226 -10.15 -3.51 26.63
C ASN A 226 -9.66 -2.57 25.51
N PRO A 227 -9.19 -1.35 25.80
CA PRO A 227 -8.76 -0.41 24.77
C PRO A 227 -7.50 -0.87 24.04
N VAL A 228 -7.28 -0.33 22.85
CA VAL A 228 -6.00 -0.45 22.15
C VAL A 228 -4.97 0.44 22.85
N ARG A 229 -3.93 -0.17 23.44
CA ARG A 229 -2.82 0.52 24.11
C ARG A 229 -1.59 0.55 23.21
N ILE A 230 -0.85 1.65 23.24
CA ILE A 230 0.34 1.84 22.39
C ILE A 230 1.45 0.85 22.75
N GLU A 231 1.56 0.46 24.03
CA GLU A 231 2.51 -0.54 24.52
C GLU A 231 2.26 -1.91 23.89
N ASP A 232 1.00 -2.34 23.89
CA ASP A 232 0.59 -3.64 23.37
C ASP A 232 0.73 -3.68 21.85
N TYR A 233 0.39 -2.58 21.19
CA TYR A 233 0.58 -2.41 19.76
C TYR A 233 2.06 -2.50 19.36
N ALA A 234 2.95 -1.79 20.08
CA ALA A 234 4.39 -1.84 19.84
C ALA A 234 4.96 -3.26 20.05
N LYS A 235 4.57 -3.94 21.13
CA LYS A 235 4.96 -5.33 21.40
C LYS A 235 4.52 -6.26 20.27
N PHE A 236 3.28 -6.09 19.78
CA PHE A 236 2.75 -6.87 18.67
C PHE A 236 3.57 -6.67 17.38
N ILE A 237 3.86 -5.41 17.00
CA ILE A 237 4.66 -5.11 15.81
C ILE A 237 6.03 -5.79 15.88
N LEU A 238 6.73 -5.67 17.01
CA LEU A 238 8.07 -6.25 17.18
C LEU A 238 8.02 -7.78 17.12
N LYS A 239 7.05 -8.40 17.79
CA LYS A 239 6.85 -9.87 17.77
C LYS A 239 6.59 -10.40 16.36
N HIS A 240 5.91 -9.63 15.52
CA HIS A 240 5.44 -10.08 14.20
C HIS A 240 6.17 -9.45 13.00
N LYS A 241 7.29 -8.75 13.23
CA LYS A 241 8.06 -8.03 12.19
C LYS A 241 8.42 -8.87 10.95
N SER A 242 8.59 -10.19 11.10
CA SER A 242 8.94 -11.08 9.98
C SER A 242 7.85 -11.22 8.89
N VAL A 243 6.58 -10.94 9.22
CA VAL A 243 5.45 -11.05 8.28
C VAL A 243 4.85 -9.69 7.92
N LEU A 244 5.10 -8.67 8.73
CA LEU A 244 4.64 -7.31 8.47
C LEU A 244 5.45 -6.69 7.32
N TYR A 245 4.73 -6.09 6.38
CA TYR A 245 5.27 -5.16 5.38
C TYR A 245 5.61 -3.83 6.03
N ASP A 246 4.65 -3.29 6.79
CA ASP A 246 4.73 -2.02 7.50
C ASP A 246 3.59 -1.94 8.54
N ALA A 247 3.57 -0.86 9.33
CA ALA A 247 2.50 -0.58 10.28
C ALA A 247 2.16 0.91 10.27
N PHE A 248 0.89 1.25 10.41
CA PHE A 248 0.47 2.62 10.69
C PHE A 248 0.78 3.01 12.14
N ASN A 249 0.87 4.30 12.43
CA ASN A 249 0.89 4.75 13.82
C ASN A 249 -0.48 4.50 14.47
N LEU A 250 -0.49 4.41 15.80
CA LEU A 250 -1.74 4.51 16.55
C LEU A 250 -2.16 5.98 16.58
N ASP A 251 -2.87 6.38 15.54
CA ASP A 251 -3.50 7.68 15.42
C ASP A 251 -4.70 7.80 16.37
N ARG A 252 -5.12 9.03 16.58
CA ARG A 252 -6.33 9.39 17.31
C ARG A 252 -7.14 10.32 16.46
N THR A 253 -8.36 9.89 16.14
CA THR A 253 -9.23 10.65 15.25
C THR A 253 -9.54 12.02 15.89
N GLY A 254 -9.05 13.09 15.27
CA GLY A 254 -9.24 14.46 15.75
C GLY A 254 -8.21 14.96 16.77
N ASP A 255 -7.22 14.15 17.15
CA ASP A 255 -6.16 14.54 18.10
C ASP A 255 -4.76 14.33 17.48
N PRO A 256 -4.22 15.36 16.79
CA PRO A 256 -2.90 15.28 16.16
C PRO A 256 -1.75 15.21 17.17
N GLU A 257 -1.94 15.73 18.39
CA GLU A 257 -0.91 15.74 19.43
C GLU A 257 -0.72 14.34 20.01
N GLU A 258 -1.81 13.65 20.40
CA GLU A 258 -1.73 12.26 20.85
C GLU A 258 -1.23 11.34 19.72
N SER A 259 -1.65 11.59 18.48
CA SER A 259 -1.16 10.87 17.30
C SER A 259 0.37 11.01 17.13
N MET A 260 0.90 12.20 17.34
CA MET A 260 2.35 12.48 17.29
C MET A 260 3.09 11.87 18.49
N PHE A 261 2.51 11.92 19.69
CA PHE A 261 3.06 11.25 20.87
C PHE A 261 3.22 9.74 20.62
N ASN A 262 2.17 9.09 20.11
CA ASN A 262 2.19 7.65 19.79
C ASN A 262 3.21 7.33 18.68
N LEU A 263 3.30 8.17 17.65
CA LEU A 263 4.32 8.03 16.60
C LEU A 263 5.74 8.10 17.19
N ASN A 264 6.02 9.09 18.03
CA ASN A 264 7.31 9.24 18.69
C ASN A 264 7.64 8.06 19.61
N TYR A 265 6.65 7.54 20.33
CA TYR A 265 6.79 6.35 21.16
C TYR A 265 7.24 5.12 20.37
N LEU A 266 6.68 4.91 19.17
CA LEU A 266 7.05 3.82 18.26
C LEU A 266 8.47 4.02 17.69
N TYR A 267 8.80 5.24 17.26
CA TYR A 267 10.13 5.54 16.70
C TYR A 267 11.27 5.34 17.71
N ARG A 268 11.07 5.72 18.97
CA ARG A 268 12.03 5.47 20.06
C ARG A 268 12.31 3.98 20.29
N ARG A 269 11.45 3.09 19.80
CA ARG A 269 11.59 1.63 19.85
C ARG A 269 12.06 1.02 18.53
N GLY A 270 12.51 1.84 17.59
CA GLY A 270 12.97 1.40 16.28
C GLY A 270 11.85 0.97 15.33
N ILE A 271 10.60 1.32 15.63
CA ILE A 271 9.44 1.05 14.77
C ILE A 271 9.18 2.29 13.92
N LYS A 272 9.48 2.19 12.62
CA LYS A 272 9.27 3.26 11.63
C LYS A 272 7.83 3.22 11.11
N ALA A 273 6.87 3.56 11.97
CA ALA A 273 5.45 3.54 11.61
C ALA A 273 5.10 4.63 10.57
N ILE A 274 4.10 4.36 9.74
CA ILE A 274 3.53 5.28 8.76
C ILE A 274 2.59 6.24 9.51
N PRO A 275 2.87 7.56 9.54
CA PRO A 275 1.97 8.52 10.17
C PRO A 275 0.67 8.67 9.38
N ILE A 276 -0.43 8.90 10.09
CA ILE A 276 -1.76 9.20 9.52
C ILE A 276 -2.10 10.67 9.77
N TRP A 277 -2.52 11.37 8.73
CA TRP A 277 -3.17 12.68 8.81
C TRP A 277 -4.65 12.56 8.46
N HIS A 278 -5.48 13.37 9.10
CA HIS A 278 -6.92 13.40 8.91
C HIS A 278 -7.35 14.75 8.30
N PRO A 279 -8.29 14.76 7.33
CA PRO A 279 -8.89 16.00 6.82
C PRO A 279 -9.61 16.84 7.89
N GLN A 280 -9.95 16.25 9.02
CA GLN A 280 -10.52 16.93 10.17
C GLN A 280 -9.46 17.68 11.01
N SER A 281 -8.17 17.39 10.80
CA SER A 281 -7.06 18.11 11.42
C SER A 281 -6.63 19.30 10.55
N PRO A 282 -6.02 20.34 11.15
CA PRO A 282 -5.46 21.46 10.39
C PRO A 282 -4.44 21.00 9.34
N ILE A 283 -4.33 21.75 8.24
CA ILE A 283 -3.40 21.42 7.14
C ILE A 283 -1.94 21.53 7.58
N GLU A 284 -1.66 22.41 8.55
CA GLU A 284 -0.35 22.62 9.16
C GLU A 284 0.20 21.33 9.79
N ALA A 285 -0.69 20.47 10.31
CA ALA A 285 -0.29 19.17 10.84
C ALA A 285 0.23 18.23 9.73
N LEU A 286 -0.37 18.28 8.53
CA LEU A 286 0.14 17.56 7.36
C LEU A 286 1.48 18.13 6.92
N GLU A 287 1.60 19.45 6.87
CA GLU A 287 2.86 20.09 6.49
C GLU A 287 4.00 19.76 7.44
N ALA A 288 3.71 19.69 8.75
CA ALA A 288 4.67 19.29 9.76
C ALA A 288 5.17 17.86 9.51
N LEU A 289 4.28 16.92 9.17
CA LEU A 289 4.68 15.55 8.82
C LEU A 289 5.52 15.50 7.54
N ILE A 290 5.18 16.28 6.50
CA ILE A 290 5.91 16.30 5.23
C ILE A 290 7.32 16.91 5.39
N LYS A 291 7.45 17.94 6.25
CA LYS A 291 8.71 18.64 6.50
C LYS A 291 9.55 17.99 7.61
N ASP A 292 9.04 16.94 8.26
CA ASP A 292 9.69 16.24 9.36
C ASP A 292 11.05 15.67 8.94
N ASP A 293 12.06 15.86 9.78
CA ASP A 293 13.44 15.44 9.52
C ASP A 293 13.59 13.90 9.44
N ARG A 294 12.59 13.13 9.89
CA ARG A 294 12.53 11.67 9.69
C ARG A 294 12.29 11.25 8.25
N ASP A 295 11.86 12.16 7.37
CA ASP A 295 11.60 11.94 5.93
C ASP A 295 10.73 10.71 5.66
N PHE A 296 9.47 10.73 6.13
CA PHE A 296 8.58 9.57 6.01
C PHE A 296 8.43 9.10 4.54
N ASP A 297 8.72 7.83 4.29
CA ASP A 297 8.55 7.18 2.98
C ASP A 297 7.12 7.41 2.45
N VAL A 298 6.13 7.28 3.34
CA VAL A 298 4.69 7.39 3.06
C VAL A 298 4.00 8.12 4.22
N ILE A 299 2.95 8.89 3.91
CA ILE A 299 2.00 9.43 4.88
C ILE A 299 0.61 8.93 4.51
N ALA A 300 -0.17 8.44 5.47
CA ALA A 300 -1.54 8.02 5.23
C ALA A 300 -2.53 9.18 5.36
N ILE A 301 -3.62 9.11 4.59
CA ILE A 301 -4.76 10.02 4.67
C ILE A 301 -5.95 9.23 5.21
N GLY A 302 -6.24 9.44 6.49
CA GLY A 302 -7.35 8.85 7.23
C GLY A 302 -8.66 9.64 7.09
N GLY A 303 -9.73 9.18 7.75
CA GLY A 303 -10.99 9.93 7.89
C GLY A 303 -11.78 10.19 6.59
N LEU A 304 -11.31 9.72 5.43
CA LEU A 304 -11.94 9.94 4.12
C LEU A 304 -13.35 9.35 4.01
N LEU A 305 -13.62 8.28 4.76
CA LEU A 305 -14.92 7.61 4.79
C LEU A 305 -15.99 8.42 5.54
N SER A 306 -15.58 9.33 6.42
CA SER A 306 -16.48 10.23 7.16
C SER A 306 -16.90 11.45 6.33
N LEU A 307 -16.27 11.67 5.17
CA LEU A 307 -16.58 12.77 4.27
C LEU A 307 -17.63 12.36 3.24
N LYS A 308 -18.42 13.34 2.77
CA LYS A 308 -19.24 13.18 1.57
C LYS A 308 -18.34 12.84 0.37
N HIS A 309 -18.92 12.15 -0.61
CA HIS A 309 -18.18 11.70 -1.79
C HIS A 309 -17.47 12.86 -2.51
N GLU A 310 -18.17 13.95 -2.79
CA GLU A 310 -17.58 15.13 -3.45
C GLU A 310 -16.42 15.75 -2.65
N ASP A 311 -16.59 15.88 -1.34
CA ASP A 311 -15.59 16.48 -0.46
C ASP A 311 -14.33 15.61 -0.38
N ARG A 312 -14.50 14.27 -0.39
CA ARG A 312 -13.36 13.33 -0.48
C ARG A 312 -12.53 13.59 -1.73
N TYR A 313 -13.17 13.80 -2.89
CA TYR A 313 -12.45 14.07 -4.13
C TYR A 313 -11.73 15.41 -4.08
N LYS A 314 -12.39 16.46 -3.56
CA LYS A 314 -11.78 17.78 -3.39
C LYS A 314 -10.53 17.71 -2.50
N VAL A 315 -10.63 17.05 -1.35
CA VAL A 315 -9.51 16.90 -0.40
C VAL A 315 -8.35 16.12 -1.04
N VAL A 316 -8.61 14.94 -1.61
CA VAL A 316 -7.55 14.11 -2.20
C VAL A 316 -6.89 14.83 -3.38
N ASN A 317 -7.65 15.41 -4.30
CA ASN A 317 -7.09 16.14 -5.44
C ASN A 317 -6.26 17.35 -4.97
N SER A 318 -6.73 18.09 -3.95
CA SER A 318 -5.99 19.22 -3.39
C SER A 318 -4.63 18.77 -2.81
N ILE A 319 -4.61 17.69 -2.03
CA ILE A 319 -3.38 17.16 -1.43
C ILE A 319 -2.42 16.65 -2.50
N MET A 320 -2.92 15.88 -3.47
CA MET A 320 -2.09 15.37 -4.57
C MET A 320 -1.52 16.51 -5.42
N LYS A 321 -2.32 17.56 -5.68
CA LYS A 321 -1.86 18.74 -6.42
C LYS A 321 -0.77 19.50 -5.65
N ASN A 322 -0.95 19.74 -4.36
CA ASN A 322 -0.06 20.59 -3.58
C ASN A 322 1.20 19.87 -3.08
N TYR A 323 1.09 18.56 -2.80
CA TYR A 323 2.15 17.80 -2.14
C TYR A 323 2.53 16.50 -2.86
N GLY A 324 1.78 16.10 -3.91
CA GLY A 324 2.00 14.85 -4.62
C GLY A 324 3.35 14.78 -5.36
N GLU A 325 3.96 15.90 -5.73
CA GLU A 325 5.32 15.88 -6.31
C GLU A 325 6.43 15.65 -5.25
N HIS A 326 6.08 15.78 -3.97
CA HIS A 326 7.03 15.80 -2.86
C HIS A 326 6.91 14.60 -1.94
N GLN A 327 5.69 14.09 -1.74
CA GLN A 327 5.39 13.04 -0.77
C GLN A 327 4.59 11.90 -1.40
N CYS A 328 4.80 10.68 -0.91
CA CYS A 328 3.94 9.54 -1.24
C CYS A 328 2.81 9.40 -0.23
N PHE A 329 1.59 9.18 -0.73
CA PHE A 329 0.39 9.08 0.09
C PHE A 329 -0.26 7.71 0.04
N HIS A 330 -0.71 7.24 1.20
CA HIS A 330 -1.58 6.08 1.34
C HIS A 330 -3.02 6.54 1.58
N LEU A 331 -3.99 6.15 0.74
CA LEU A 331 -5.40 6.46 0.98
C LEU A 331 -6.05 5.36 1.83
N LEU A 332 -6.48 5.69 3.05
CA LEU A 332 -7.10 4.72 3.94
C LEU A 332 -8.56 4.43 3.54
N GLY A 333 -8.90 3.16 3.39
CA GLY A 333 -10.27 2.71 3.13
C GLY A 333 -10.89 3.19 1.81
N CYS A 334 -10.08 3.47 0.78
CA CYS A 334 -10.55 3.96 -0.51
C CYS A 334 -10.63 2.87 -1.59
N SER A 335 -11.73 2.83 -2.33
CA SER A 335 -11.88 1.99 -3.53
C SER A 335 -12.74 2.69 -4.58
N SER A 336 -12.57 4.01 -4.69
CA SER A 336 -13.25 4.87 -5.65
C SER A 336 -12.37 5.09 -6.89
N PRO A 337 -12.92 5.64 -7.98
CA PRO A 337 -12.17 6.08 -9.17
C PRO A 337 -10.86 6.83 -8.92
N LEU A 338 -10.67 7.48 -7.76
CA LEU A 338 -9.45 8.19 -7.39
C LEU A 338 -8.18 7.33 -7.51
N ILE A 339 -8.27 6.03 -7.22
CA ILE A 339 -7.10 5.14 -7.21
C ILE A 339 -6.64 4.71 -8.61
N PHE A 340 -7.47 4.93 -9.64
CA PHE A 340 -7.22 4.52 -11.03
C PHE A 340 -6.40 5.56 -11.80
N LYS A 341 -6.29 6.79 -11.29
CA LYS A 341 -5.53 7.88 -11.94
C LYS A 341 -4.00 7.66 -11.94
N GLY A 342 -3.49 6.76 -11.11
CA GLY A 342 -2.06 6.46 -11.02
C GLY A 342 -1.25 7.41 -10.13
N ASP A 343 -1.87 8.47 -9.60
CA ASP A 343 -1.22 9.45 -8.71
C ASP A 343 -1.11 8.99 -7.25
N THR A 344 -1.92 7.99 -6.88
CA THR A 344 -1.94 7.44 -5.53
C THR A 344 -0.82 6.42 -5.36
N PHE A 345 0.02 6.56 -4.34
CA PHE A 345 1.13 5.62 -4.11
C PHE A 345 0.63 4.26 -3.61
N GLN A 346 -0.25 4.30 -2.59
CA GLN A 346 -0.83 3.11 -1.96
C GLN A 346 -2.27 3.36 -1.53
N CYS A 347 -3.04 2.30 -1.38
CA CYS A 347 -4.40 2.37 -0.90
C CYS A 347 -4.81 1.03 -0.27
N ASP A 348 -5.72 1.05 0.70
CA ASP A 348 -6.40 -0.14 1.19
C ASP A 348 -7.92 0.05 1.11
N SER A 349 -8.67 -1.04 1.08
CA SER A 349 -10.11 -1.02 1.33
C SER A 349 -10.68 -2.43 1.45
N THR A 350 -11.83 -2.54 2.14
CA THR A 350 -12.69 -3.73 2.14
C THR A 350 -13.60 -3.82 0.90
N GLY A 351 -13.56 -2.82 0.01
CA GLY A 351 -14.34 -2.72 -1.22
C GLY A 351 -14.38 -3.99 -2.07
N PRO A 352 -13.28 -4.75 -2.25
CA PRO A 352 -13.30 -6.02 -2.98
C PRO A 352 -14.37 -7.00 -2.50
N LEU A 353 -14.66 -7.03 -1.18
CA LEU A 353 -15.66 -7.90 -0.57
C LEU A 353 -17.09 -7.58 -1.02
N MET A 354 -17.33 -6.42 -1.64
CA MET A 354 -18.63 -6.09 -2.25
C MET A 354 -18.98 -7.05 -3.40
N GLY A 355 -17.98 -7.61 -4.10
CA GLY A 355 -18.22 -8.67 -5.09
C GLY A 355 -18.90 -9.89 -4.45
N ARG A 356 -18.41 -10.29 -3.28
CA ARG A 356 -18.95 -11.43 -2.54
C ARG A 356 -20.29 -11.14 -1.88
N ARG A 357 -20.48 -9.93 -1.34
CA ARG A 357 -21.69 -9.55 -0.58
C ARG A 357 -22.85 -9.14 -1.49
N TYR A 358 -22.56 -8.42 -2.56
CA TYR A 358 -23.55 -7.67 -3.33
C TYR A 358 -23.40 -7.83 -4.86
N LYS A 359 -22.62 -8.82 -5.34
CA LYS A 359 -22.33 -9.02 -6.77
C LYS A 359 -21.91 -7.72 -7.47
N THR A 360 -21.03 -6.97 -6.83
CA THR A 360 -20.58 -5.65 -7.32
C THR A 360 -19.13 -5.71 -7.78
N ILE A 361 -18.85 -5.16 -8.97
CA ILE A 361 -17.50 -4.97 -9.48
C ILE A 361 -17.05 -3.51 -9.35
N ILE A 362 -15.74 -3.31 -9.23
CA ILE A 362 -15.09 -1.99 -9.09
C ILE A 362 -14.40 -1.66 -10.41
N THR A 363 -14.75 -0.51 -10.98
CA THR A 363 -14.20 0.03 -12.22
C THR A 363 -13.68 1.46 -12.00
N GLU A 364 -12.99 2.01 -12.99
CA GLU A 364 -12.59 3.42 -13.03
C GLU A 364 -13.78 4.39 -13.03
N ASN A 365 -14.97 3.91 -13.39
CA ASN A 365 -16.20 4.70 -13.43
C ASN A 365 -17.06 4.54 -12.18
N GLY A 366 -16.64 3.68 -11.24
CA GLY A 366 -17.32 3.47 -9.97
C GLY A 366 -17.67 2.02 -9.71
N HIS A 367 -18.78 1.78 -9.03
CA HIS A 367 -19.21 0.45 -8.61
C HIS A 367 -20.41 0.01 -9.46
N ILE A 368 -20.29 -1.13 -10.12
CA ILE A 368 -21.34 -1.67 -10.99
C ILE A 368 -21.91 -2.93 -10.34
N LYS A 369 -23.24 -2.94 -10.12
CA LYS A 369 -23.93 -4.14 -9.64
C LYS A 369 -24.28 -5.06 -10.82
N MET A 370 -23.75 -6.28 -10.80
CA MET A 370 -23.91 -7.26 -11.87
C MET A 370 -25.21 -8.06 -11.79
N ASP A 371 -25.98 -7.90 -10.72
CA ASP A 371 -27.33 -8.47 -10.62
C ASP A 371 -28.33 -7.79 -11.58
N LYS A 372 -28.09 -6.51 -11.92
CA LYS A 372 -28.94 -5.73 -12.82
C LYS A 372 -28.65 -5.95 -14.31
N THR A 373 -27.50 -6.52 -14.65
CA THR A 373 -27.03 -6.62 -16.06
C THR A 373 -27.55 -7.86 -16.79
N MET A 374 -28.45 -8.66 -16.21
CA MET A 374 -29.03 -9.92 -16.74
C MET A 374 -28.02 -11.02 -17.15
N ASP A 375 -26.72 -10.80 -17.01
CA ASP A 375 -25.69 -11.80 -17.33
C ASP A 375 -25.50 -12.81 -16.18
N GLN A 376 -26.07 -14.01 -16.36
CA GLN A 376 -25.96 -15.12 -15.41
C GLN A 376 -24.52 -15.61 -15.17
N LYS A 377 -23.54 -15.21 -16.00
CA LYS A 377 -22.13 -15.62 -15.85
C LYS A 377 -21.44 -14.98 -14.64
N TRP A 378 -21.98 -13.90 -14.07
CA TRP A 378 -21.38 -13.21 -12.92
C TRP A 378 -21.87 -13.77 -11.58
N THR A 379 -21.07 -14.67 -11.01
CA THR A 379 -21.24 -15.15 -9.63
C THR A 379 -20.61 -14.19 -8.61
N LYS A 380 -20.91 -14.38 -7.33
CA LYS A 380 -20.32 -13.60 -6.22
C LYS A 380 -18.80 -13.79 -6.18
N GLU A 381 -18.36 -15.01 -6.43
CA GLU A 381 -16.97 -15.45 -6.48
C GLU A 381 -16.25 -14.81 -7.67
N LYS A 382 -16.87 -14.79 -8.85
CA LYS A 382 -16.35 -14.12 -10.05
C LYS A 382 -16.21 -12.60 -9.85
N CYS A 383 -17.21 -11.96 -9.23
CA CYS A 383 -17.13 -10.53 -8.90
C CYS A 383 -15.98 -10.24 -7.91
N PHE A 384 -15.81 -11.07 -6.88
CA PHE A 384 -14.73 -10.91 -5.92
C PHE A 384 -13.35 -11.10 -6.56
N ALA A 385 -13.18 -12.17 -7.34
CA ALA A 385 -11.96 -12.45 -8.10
C ALA A 385 -11.62 -11.33 -9.10
N TYR A 386 -12.63 -10.80 -9.79
CA TYR A 386 -12.48 -9.66 -10.70
C TYR A 386 -11.95 -8.43 -9.97
N ASN A 387 -12.56 -8.06 -8.84
CA ASN A 387 -12.11 -6.93 -8.03
C ASN A 387 -10.66 -7.09 -7.57
N ILE A 388 -10.26 -8.29 -7.13
CA ILE A 388 -8.88 -8.58 -6.75
C ILE A 388 -7.93 -8.37 -7.93
N LYS A 389 -8.25 -8.97 -9.08
CA LYS A 389 -7.42 -8.88 -10.29
C LYS A 389 -7.27 -7.43 -10.74
N ARG A 390 -8.39 -6.69 -10.81
CA ARG A 390 -8.42 -5.29 -11.24
C ARG A 390 -7.60 -4.40 -10.32
N LEU A 391 -7.80 -4.50 -9.01
CA LEU A 391 -7.07 -3.68 -8.03
C LEU A 391 -5.60 -4.07 -7.91
N SER A 392 -5.26 -5.36 -8.12
CA SER A 392 -3.86 -5.79 -8.17
C SER A 392 -3.14 -5.26 -9.42
N SER A 393 -3.84 -5.11 -10.55
CA SER A 393 -3.25 -4.55 -11.78
C SER A 393 -2.91 -3.07 -11.70
N LEU A 394 -3.45 -2.32 -10.73
CA LEU A 394 -3.11 -0.90 -10.53
C LEU A 394 -1.63 -0.70 -10.18
N GLU A 395 -0.97 -1.73 -9.67
CA GLU A 395 0.45 -1.71 -9.32
C GLU A 395 1.35 -1.62 -10.57
N ASP A 396 0.89 -2.18 -11.69
CA ASP A 396 1.55 -2.24 -13.00
C ASP A 396 0.93 -1.17 -13.93
N PHE A 397 1.05 0.10 -13.56
CA PHE A 397 0.42 1.20 -14.31
C PHE A 397 0.99 1.33 -15.73
N HIS A 398 0.10 1.35 -16.71
CA HIS A 398 0.40 1.56 -18.12
C HIS A 398 -0.46 2.72 -18.66
N PRO A 399 0.14 3.85 -19.08
CA PRO A 399 -0.60 5.03 -19.53
C PRO A 399 -1.54 4.78 -20.72
N SER A 400 -1.24 3.79 -21.56
CA SER A 400 -1.89 3.56 -22.85
C SER A 400 -2.73 2.28 -22.94
N GLU A 401 -2.81 1.46 -21.88
CA GLU A 401 -3.28 0.05 -22.00
C GLU A 401 -4.19 -0.40 -20.86
N GLN A 402 -5.17 0.40 -20.47
CA GLN A 402 -6.28 -0.10 -19.65
C GLN A 402 -7.60 -0.04 -20.41
N LEU A 403 -7.66 -0.71 -21.57
CA LEU A 403 -8.95 -1.07 -22.14
C LEU A 403 -9.64 -2.04 -21.19
N GLU A 404 -10.72 -1.58 -20.58
CA GLU A 404 -11.52 -2.38 -19.66
C GLU A 404 -12.39 -3.36 -20.45
N PHE A 405 -11.98 -4.63 -20.45
CA PHE A 405 -12.87 -5.71 -20.85
C PHE A 405 -13.56 -6.28 -19.60
N LEU A 406 -14.88 -6.08 -19.51
CA LEU A 406 -15.72 -6.64 -18.45
C LEU A 406 -15.94 -8.15 -18.68
N ILE A 407 -14.87 -8.93 -18.54
CA ILE A 407 -14.89 -10.37 -18.72
C ILE A 407 -14.78 -11.05 -17.34
N PRO A 408 -15.72 -11.94 -16.99
CA PRO A 408 -15.64 -12.68 -15.74
C PRO A 408 -14.37 -13.55 -15.71
N PRO A 409 -13.65 -13.64 -14.58
CA PRO A 409 -12.51 -14.54 -14.45
C PRO A 409 -12.92 -16.00 -14.64
N SER A 410 -12.12 -16.77 -15.39
CA SER A 410 -12.23 -18.23 -15.41
C SER A 410 -11.62 -18.82 -14.14
N PHE A 411 -12.26 -19.85 -13.58
CA PHE A 411 -11.70 -20.64 -12.48
C PHE A 411 -11.11 -21.94 -13.01
N SER A 412 -10.04 -22.45 -12.38
CA SER A 412 -9.36 -23.68 -12.81
C SER A 412 -10.23 -24.93 -12.80
N THR A 413 -11.36 -24.90 -12.10
CA THR A 413 -12.37 -25.97 -12.06
C THR A 413 -13.34 -25.93 -13.24
N GLU A 414 -13.36 -24.83 -14.01
CA GLU A 414 -14.07 -24.75 -15.28
C GLU A 414 -13.11 -25.31 -16.34
N THR A 415 -13.00 -26.63 -16.40
CA THR A 415 -12.35 -27.30 -17.53
C THR A 415 -13.04 -26.79 -18.79
N LEU A 416 -12.28 -26.14 -19.67
CA LEU A 416 -12.74 -25.78 -20.99
C LEU A 416 -13.11 -27.08 -21.72
N THR A 417 -14.38 -27.48 -21.67
CA THR A 417 -14.97 -28.35 -22.69
C THR A 417 -15.03 -27.52 -23.97
N LEU A 418 -13.87 -27.44 -24.63
CA LEU A 418 -13.78 -27.03 -26.03
C LEU A 418 -14.46 -28.16 -26.82
N PHE A 419 -15.63 -27.85 -27.36
CA PHE A 419 -16.19 -28.58 -28.50
C PHE A 419 -15.43 -28.21 -29.77
#